data_AF-C5HLA8-F1
#
_entry.id   AF-C5HLA8-F1
#
_cell.length_a   1.000
_cell.length_b   1.000
_cell.length_c   1.000
_cell.angle_alpha   90.00
_cell.angle_beta   90.00
_cell.angle_gamma   90.00
#
_symmetry.space_group_name_H-M   'P 1'
#
loop_
_entity.id
_entity.type
_entity.pdbx_description
1 polymer ?
#
loop_
_entity_poly.entity_id
_entity_poly.type
_entity_poly.pdbx_seq_one_letter_code
_entity_poly.pdbx_strand_id
1 'polypeptide(L)'
;MKRLLHRWLVLFLHLRQISTPTWRRESGAGRQLCHSPCAAAILCPFGGGVSILRAHERNVMKTIRFTTLVLVAAAMLAGCAHTQPKDRLSDSFFSDMMYLKPGHQSARASSWNETGKNRDMKAINPGDTLVLADLEGAGCIRHIYFTIAGGPHYMRDLVLRMWWDGEEHPSVEAPFGDFFGLGHERVVLFKSLLVTVNEGGNGYSGTHGFNCYFPMPFARGAKLTLSNEGPRRIGAVWYHVDYELFDDLPDQVGRFHAQWRRENPTVIVPPQEPDRANLDGKDNYVILDAQGTGNLAGYFLHVENLNKGWYGEGDDMIFIDGEDWPPSFHGTGSEEIFGGGACPNTRYTGPYTGYHLVASPGFAGKQSMYRFFANDPIRFDESIRVTIEHGTGNNLANDYTSTAFWYQTEPHAPHPPLPPVPDRYARTGDDPYEVAYQRLNEFKRKMGEITVAARQGRVPFDIDTWAEAFIEQSVRLPKKLDEREYDDVITTCDAWIARLNGLIEKGNATEQ
;
A
#
# COMPACT_ATOMS: atom_id res chain seq x y z
N MET A 1 -25.87 39.35 -34.88
CA MET A 1 -24.55 38.69 -34.76
C MET A 1 -23.33 39.53 -35.16
N LYS A 2 -23.40 40.59 -35.98
CA LYS A 2 -22.24 41.47 -36.28
C LYS A 2 -21.94 42.60 -35.27
N ARG A 3 -22.71 42.74 -34.17
CA ARG A 3 -22.47 43.72 -33.09
C ARG A 3 -21.99 43.10 -31.76
N LEU A 4 -21.82 41.78 -31.70
CA LEU A 4 -21.28 41.07 -30.52
C LEU A 4 -19.78 40.73 -30.64
N LEU A 5 -19.23 40.75 -31.86
CA LEU A 5 -17.81 40.52 -32.13
C LEU A 5 -16.90 41.73 -31.89
N HIS A 6 -17.45 42.92 -31.68
CA HIS A 6 -16.66 44.14 -31.43
C HIS A 6 -16.40 44.42 -29.94
N ARG A 7 -17.08 43.70 -29.03
CA ARG A 7 -16.88 43.84 -27.58
C ARG A 7 -15.85 42.85 -26.98
N TRP A 8 -15.39 41.86 -27.75
CA TRP A 8 -14.35 40.92 -27.31
C TRP A 8 -12.92 41.32 -27.72
N LEU A 9 -12.75 42.28 -28.64
CA LEU A 9 -11.42 42.72 -29.10
C LEU A 9 -10.80 43.84 -28.24
N VAL A 10 -11.57 44.48 -27.36
CA VAL A 10 -11.09 45.57 -26.49
C VAL A 10 -10.60 45.05 -25.12
N LEU A 11 -10.95 43.82 -24.75
CA LEU A 11 -10.51 43.21 -23.48
C LEU A 11 -9.13 42.51 -23.58
N PHE A 12 -8.65 42.24 -24.80
CA PHE A 12 -7.35 41.57 -25.03
C PHE A 12 -6.15 42.52 -25.16
N LEU A 13 -6.37 43.84 -25.10
CA LEU A 13 -5.34 44.88 -25.24
C LEU A 13 -5.10 45.69 -23.95
N HIS A 14 -5.56 45.20 -22.79
CA HIS A 14 -5.35 45.86 -21.48
C HIS A 14 -4.67 44.98 -20.42
N LEU A 15 -4.04 43.86 -20.81
CA LEU A 15 -3.23 43.02 -19.91
C LEU A 15 -1.80 42.80 -20.40
N ARG A 16 -1.22 43.82 -21.05
CA ARG A 16 0.23 43.93 -21.29
C ARG A 16 0.75 45.26 -20.75
N GLN A 17 0.89 45.35 -19.44
CA GLN A 17 1.85 46.23 -18.76
C GLN A 17 1.86 45.86 -17.27
N ILE A 18 3.04 46.03 -16.64
CA ILE A 18 3.41 45.69 -15.25
C ILE A 18 3.91 44.23 -15.13
N SER A 19 5.15 43.89 -14.77
CA SER A 19 6.39 44.60 -14.46
C SER A 19 7.51 43.54 -14.35
N THR A 20 8.71 43.86 -14.84
CA THR A 20 9.93 43.02 -14.77
C THR A 20 10.57 43.02 -13.37
N PRO A 21 11.22 41.92 -12.95
CA PRO A 21 12.35 41.97 -12.04
C PRO A 21 13.67 41.74 -12.79
N THR A 22 14.56 42.71 -12.66
CA THR A 22 15.96 42.70 -13.10
C THR A 22 16.80 41.79 -12.20
N TRP A 23 17.59 40.88 -12.80
CA TRP A 23 18.79 40.33 -12.16
C TRP A 23 20.01 40.65 -13.01
N ARG A 24 20.94 41.41 -12.40
CA ARG A 24 22.28 41.72 -12.91
C ARG A 24 23.09 40.43 -13.01
N ARG A 25 23.78 40.24 -14.14
CA ARG A 25 24.88 39.30 -14.30
C ARG A 25 26.17 40.12 -14.39
N GLU A 26 27.02 40.00 -13.38
CA GLU A 26 28.40 40.48 -13.45
C GLU A 26 29.24 39.47 -14.24
N SER A 27 30.09 40.01 -15.11
CA SER A 27 31.01 39.28 -15.98
C SER A 27 32.37 39.10 -15.32
N GLY A 28 32.97 37.91 -15.47
CA GLY A 28 34.36 37.65 -15.09
C GLY A 28 34.94 36.37 -15.70
N ALA A 29 35.51 36.51 -16.89
CA ALA A 29 36.57 35.74 -17.57
C ALA A 29 36.83 34.23 -17.29
N GLY A 30 36.87 33.44 -18.36
CA GLY A 30 37.55 32.14 -18.41
C GLY A 30 37.35 31.40 -19.74
N ARG A 31 38.36 31.43 -20.62
CA ARG A 31 38.39 30.88 -21.98
C ARG A 31 38.42 29.34 -22.00
N GLN A 32 37.79 28.69 -23.00
CA GLN A 32 38.45 28.08 -24.19
C GLN A 32 37.51 27.09 -24.92
N LEU A 33 37.41 27.28 -26.25
CA LEU A 33 37.44 26.30 -27.37
C LEU A 33 36.48 25.07 -27.29
N CYS A 34 35.64 24.75 -28.28
CA CYS A 34 36.01 24.48 -29.68
C CYS A 34 34.78 24.44 -30.63
N HIS A 35 35.02 24.72 -31.91
CA HIS A 35 34.15 24.57 -33.10
C HIS A 35 33.72 23.09 -33.33
N SER A 36 32.73 22.66 -34.14
CA SER A 36 32.03 23.18 -35.32
C SER A 36 30.78 22.30 -35.63
N PRO A 37 29.93 22.63 -36.62
CA PRO A 37 28.60 22.04 -36.87
C PRO A 37 28.57 21.01 -38.01
N CYS A 38 27.49 20.23 -38.14
CA CYS A 38 27.16 19.52 -39.39
C CYS A 38 25.67 19.64 -39.74
N ALA A 39 25.43 20.04 -40.99
CA ALA A 39 24.15 20.12 -41.67
C ALA A 39 24.09 19.11 -42.83
N ALA A 40 22.89 18.59 -43.07
CA ALA A 40 22.23 18.29 -44.36
C ALA A 40 22.90 17.47 -45.49
N ALA A 41 22.21 16.36 -45.82
CA ALA A 41 21.66 15.94 -47.11
C ALA A 41 22.53 15.81 -48.38
N ILE A 42 22.45 14.64 -49.04
CA ILE A 42 22.70 14.45 -50.49
C ILE A 42 21.70 13.43 -51.10
N LEU A 43 21.11 13.84 -52.23
CA LEU A 43 20.32 13.09 -53.21
C LEU A 43 21.23 12.44 -54.27
N CYS A 44 20.81 11.32 -54.90
CA CYS A 44 20.81 11.21 -56.38
C CYS A 44 20.06 9.94 -56.90
N PRO A 45 19.44 9.99 -58.11
CA PRO A 45 18.59 8.95 -58.70
C PRO A 45 19.27 8.18 -59.85
N PHE A 46 18.70 7.05 -60.28
CA PHE A 46 18.94 6.49 -61.62
C PHE A 46 17.66 5.90 -62.21
N GLY A 47 17.41 6.28 -63.47
CA GLY A 47 16.33 5.77 -64.31
C GLY A 47 16.84 4.85 -65.43
N GLY A 48 15.88 4.16 -66.05
CA GLY A 48 16.00 3.21 -67.16
C GLY A 48 14.99 2.10 -66.88
N GLY A 49 13.94 1.84 -67.67
CA GLY A 49 13.83 1.83 -69.12
C GLY A 49 13.54 0.37 -69.53
N VAL A 50 12.39 0.13 -70.17
CA VAL A 50 12.02 -0.96 -71.09
C VAL A 50 10.62 -1.53 -70.78
N SER A 51 9.76 -1.34 -71.77
CA SER A 51 8.37 -1.77 -71.87
C SER A 51 8.25 -3.03 -72.72
N ILE A 52 8.01 -4.19 -72.11
CA ILE A 52 7.40 -5.37 -72.78
C ILE A 52 6.66 -6.16 -71.68
N LEU A 53 5.31 -6.16 -71.69
CA LEU A 53 4.42 -7.21 -71.15
C LEU A 53 2.93 -6.81 -71.21
N ARG A 54 2.42 -6.44 -72.40
CA ARG A 54 0.99 -6.14 -72.61
C ARG A 54 0.14 -7.42 -72.77
N ALA A 55 0.04 -8.25 -71.73
CA ALA A 55 -1.05 -9.22 -71.59
C ALA A 55 -1.18 -9.79 -70.17
N HIS A 56 -0.07 -9.95 -69.44
CA HIS A 56 -0.06 -10.58 -68.12
C HIS A 56 -0.35 -9.60 -66.96
N GLU A 57 -0.08 -8.31 -67.15
CA GLU A 57 -0.27 -7.28 -66.11
C GLU A 57 -1.74 -6.94 -65.83
N ARG A 58 -2.67 -7.25 -66.74
CA ARG A 58 -4.11 -6.93 -66.55
C ARG A 58 -4.81 -7.85 -65.55
N ASN A 59 -4.33 -9.08 -65.35
CA ASN A 59 -4.86 -9.98 -64.32
C ASN A 59 -4.15 -9.78 -62.98
N VAL A 60 -2.83 -9.54 -62.98
CA VAL A 60 -2.08 -9.24 -61.75
C VAL A 60 -2.54 -7.91 -61.13
N MET A 61 -2.79 -6.86 -61.91
CA MET A 61 -3.36 -5.61 -61.38
C MET A 61 -4.81 -5.74 -60.90
N LYS A 62 -5.61 -6.65 -61.46
CA LYS A 62 -6.99 -6.91 -60.96
C LYS A 62 -6.96 -7.66 -59.64
N THR A 63 -6.08 -8.66 -59.51
CA THR A 63 -5.89 -9.38 -58.25
C THR A 63 -5.32 -8.44 -57.18
N ILE A 64 -4.26 -7.68 -57.48
CA ILE A 64 -3.69 -6.68 -56.53
C ILE A 64 -4.73 -5.63 -56.14
N ARG A 65 -5.53 -5.10 -57.08
CA ARG A 65 -6.61 -4.15 -56.74
C ARG A 65 -7.68 -4.77 -55.86
N PHE A 66 -7.99 -6.07 -56.02
CA PHE A 66 -8.98 -6.76 -55.19
C PHE A 66 -8.41 -7.07 -53.79
N THR A 67 -7.15 -7.52 -53.67
CA THR A 67 -6.51 -7.74 -52.37
C THR A 67 -6.27 -6.44 -51.61
N THR A 68 -5.88 -5.35 -52.30
CA THR A 68 -5.75 -4.03 -51.67
C THR A 68 -7.12 -3.48 -51.26
N LEU A 69 -8.19 -3.70 -52.03
CA LEU A 69 -9.54 -3.27 -51.62
C LEU A 69 -10.06 -4.07 -50.42
N VAL A 70 -9.79 -5.37 -50.35
CA VAL A 70 -10.16 -6.22 -49.21
C VAL A 70 -9.32 -5.89 -47.97
N LEU A 71 -8.03 -5.59 -48.10
CA LEU A 71 -7.18 -5.15 -47.00
C LEU A 71 -7.53 -3.73 -46.52
N VAL A 72 -7.91 -2.82 -47.41
CA VAL A 72 -8.40 -1.49 -47.05
C VAL A 72 -9.79 -1.56 -46.43
N ALA A 73 -10.68 -2.44 -46.92
CA ALA A 73 -11.99 -2.68 -46.30
C ALA A 73 -11.86 -3.37 -44.93
N ALA A 74 -10.93 -4.32 -44.78
CA ALA A 74 -10.61 -4.96 -43.49
C ALA A 74 -9.94 -3.99 -42.52
N ALA A 75 -9.07 -3.08 -43.01
CA ALA A 75 -8.48 -2.01 -42.20
C ALA A 75 -9.50 -0.91 -41.84
N MET A 76 -10.50 -0.66 -42.70
CA MET A 76 -11.62 0.25 -42.38
C MET A 76 -12.62 -0.38 -41.42
N LEU A 77 -12.84 -1.71 -41.49
CA LEU A 77 -13.67 -2.45 -40.54
C LEU A 77 -12.95 -2.66 -39.19
N ALA A 78 -11.64 -2.86 -39.18
CA ALA A 78 -10.82 -2.89 -37.95
C ALA A 78 -10.60 -1.48 -37.37
N GLY A 79 -10.55 -0.45 -38.22
CA GLY A 79 -10.46 0.97 -37.83
C GLY A 79 -11.75 1.53 -37.20
N CYS A 80 -12.85 0.77 -37.23
CA CYS A 80 -14.09 1.10 -36.54
C CYS A 80 -14.23 0.45 -35.15
N ALA A 81 -13.26 -0.36 -34.70
CA ALA A 81 -13.35 -1.08 -33.43
C ALA A 81 -12.59 -0.43 -32.25
N HIS A 82 -11.96 0.75 -32.44
CA HIS A 82 -11.27 1.47 -31.37
C HIS A 82 -11.61 2.96 -31.34
N THR A 83 -12.88 3.30 -31.56
CA THR A 83 -13.39 4.57 -31.05
C THR A 83 -13.61 4.40 -29.55
N GLN A 84 -12.69 4.92 -28.74
CA GLN A 84 -12.97 5.32 -27.36
C GLN A 84 -14.36 5.97 -27.32
N PRO A 85 -15.26 5.59 -26.39
CA PRO A 85 -16.63 6.09 -26.41
C PRO A 85 -16.62 7.62 -26.35
N LYS A 86 -17.06 8.25 -27.44
CA LYS A 86 -17.18 9.71 -27.58
C LYS A 86 -18.23 10.34 -26.62
N ASP A 87 -18.83 9.52 -25.75
CA ASP A 87 -19.95 9.89 -24.88
C ASP A 87 -19.57 10.06 -23.40
N ARG A 88 -18.28 9.96 -23.05
CA ARG A 88 -17.83 10.24 -21.67
C ARG A 88 -17.62 11.74 -21.47
N LEU A 89 -18.43 12.34 -20.58
CA LEU A 89 -18.23 13.71 -20.10
C LEU A 89 -16.85 13.97 -19.46
N SER A 90 -16.19 12.97 -18.86
CA SER A 90 -14.84 13.07 -18.30
C SER A 90 -14.24 11.70 -18.04
N ASP A 91 -12.93 11.55 -18.27
CA ASP A 91 -12.15 10.35 -17.92
C ASP A 91 -11.37 10.50 -16.60
N SER A 92 -11.72 11.50 -15.77
CA SER A 92 -11.12 11.65 -14.44
C SER A 92 -11.47 10.48 -13.52
N PHE A 93 -10.56 10.08 -12.63
CA PHE A 93 -10.86 9.11 -11.58
C PHE A 93 -12.12 9.45 -10.77
N PHE A 94 -12.43 10.73 -10.57
CA PHE A 94 -13.62 11.17 -9.82
C PHE A 94 -14.92 11.09 -10.64
N SER A 95 -14.82 10.95 -11.96
CA SER A 95 -15.99 11.01 -12.84
C SER A 95 -16.78 9.70 -12.87
N ASP A 96 -16.24 8.60 -12.35
CA ASP A 96 -16.96 7.32 -12.32
C ASP A 96 -18.29 7.44 -11.55
N MET A 97 -18.33 8.26 -10.50
CA MET A 97 -19.51 8.48 -9.65
C MET A 97 -20.70 9.14 -10.37
N MET A 98 -20.46 9.87 -11.46
CA MET A 98 -21.55 10.53 -12.20
C MET A 98 -22.16 9.64 -13.30
N TYR A 99 -21.53 8.50 -13.62
CA TYR A 99 -22.05 7.58 -14.63
C TYR A 99 -23.02 6.59 -13.99
N LEU A 100 -24.24 6.54 -14.52
CA LEU A 100 -25.19 5.49 -14.19
C LEU A 100 -24.77 4.21 -14.90
N LYS A 101 -24.64 3.10 -14.16
CA LYS A 101 -24.23 1.79 -14.68
C LYS A 101 -25.37 0.76 -14.57
N PRO A 102 -26.33 0.74 -15.52
CA PRO A 102 -27.36 -0.29 -15.56
C PRO A 102 -26.72 -1.70 -15.56
N GLY A 103 -27.32 -2.66 -14.86
CA GLY A 103 -26.79 -4.01 -14.72
C GLY A 103 -25.76 -4.18 -13.60
N HIS A 104 -25.28 -3.09 -12.98
CA HIS A 104 -24.48 -3.19 -11.76
C HIS A 104 -25.38 -3.28 -10.52
N GLN A 105 -25.03 -4.18 -9.61
CA GLN A 105 -25.68 -4.34 -8.31
C GLN A 105 -24.67 -4.16 -7.18
N SER A 106 -24.85 -3.15 -6.34
CA SER A 106 -24.04 -2.97 -5.14
C SER A 106 -24.57 -3.85 -3.99
N ALA A 107 -23.65 -4.47 -3.26
CA ALA A 107 -23.96 -5.30 -2.10
C ALA A 107 -22.82 -5.25 -1.07
N ARG A 108 -23.11 -5.77 0.14
CA ARG A 108 -22.17 -5.85 1.25
C ARG A 108 -22.29 -7.19 1.95
N ALA A 109 -21.17 -7.88 2.15
CA ALA A 109 -21.03 -8.92 3.16
C ALA A 109 -20.45 -8.29 4.43
N SER A 110 -20.98 -8.62 5.60
CA SER A 110 -20.53 -8.02 6.86
C SER A 110 -20.73 -8.91 8.07
N SER A 111 -20.11 -8.52 9.17
CA SER A 111 -20.27 -9.17 10.48
C SER A 111 -21.62 -8.91 11.17
N TRP A 112 -22.57 -8.26 10.51
CA TRP A 112 -23.84 -7.84 11.12
C TRP A 112 -24.60 -9.00 11.78
N ASN A 113 -25.42 -8.65 12.76
CA ASN A 113 -26.28 -9.58 13.44
C ASN A 113 -27.57 -9.80 12.64
N GLU A 114 -27.67 -10.97 12.03
CA GLU A 114 -28.80 -11.39 11.20
C GLU A 114 -30.15 -11.45 11.93
N THR A 115 -30.17 -11.40 13.26
CA THR A 115 -31.43 -11.26 14.03
C THR A 115 -31.91 -9.80 14.13
N GLY A 116 -31.21 -8.84 13.53
CA GLY A 116 -31.50 -7.40 13.63
C GLY A 116 -31.17 -6.78 14.99
N LYS A 117 -30.37 -7.45 15.83
CA LYS A 117 -29.89 -6.92 17.12
C LYS A 117 -28.48 -6.33 16.97
N ASN A 118 -27.86 -5.87 18.06
CA ASN A 118 -26.59 -5.12 18.01
C ASN A 118 -25.35 -5.99 18.35
N ARG A 119 -25.34 -7.26 17.93
CA ARG A 119 -24.19 -8.16 18.16
C ARG A 119 -23.45 -8.38 16.85
N ASP A 120 -23.02 -7.28 16.24
CA ASP A 120 -22.52 -7.19 14.86
C ASP A 120 -21.05 -7.62 14.70
N MET A 121 -20.60 -8.56 15.52
CA MET A 121 -19.23 -9.05 15.55
C MET A 121 -19.18 -10.57 15.50
N LYS A 122 -18.15 -11.08 14.84
CA LYS A 122 -17.81 -12.49 14.82
C LYS A 122 -16.61 -12.75 15.75
N ALA A 123 -16.41 -14.00 16.13
CA ALA A 123 -15.24 -14.43 16.90
C ALA A 123 -14.54 -15.55 16.16
N ILE A 124 -13.23 -15.69 16.40
CA ILE A 124 -12.39 -16.69 15.74
C ILE A 124 -11.55 -17.37 16.82
N ASN A 125 -11.74 -18.67 17.04
CA ASN A 125 -10.91 -19.41 17.99
C ASN A 125 -9.54 -19.75 17.36
N PRO A 126 -8.54 -20.14 18.15
CA PRO A 126 -7.27 -20.64 17.61
C PRO A 126 -7.47 -21.78 16.61
N GLY A 127 -6.86 -21.69 15.43
CA GLY A 127 -6.97 -22.65 14.34
C GLY A 127 -8.23 -22.52 13.48
N ASP A 128 -9.21 -21.71 13.88
CA ASP A 128 -10.44 -21.51 13.11
C ASP A 128 -10.23 -20.49 11.97
N THR A 129 -11.06 -20.63 10.94
CA THR A 129 -11.13 -19.71 9.81
C THR A 129 -12.53 -19.11 9.70
N LEU A 130 -12.60 -17.77 9.68
CA LEU A 130 -13.81 -17.03 9.40
C LEU A 130 -13.92 -16.79 7.89
N VAL A 131 -15.00 -17.25 7.25
CA VAL A 131 -15.35 -16.83 5.89
C VAL A 131 -15.97 -15.43 5.96
N LEU A 132 -15.32 -14.48 5.32
CA LEU A 132 -15.75 -13.07 5.28
C LEU A 132 -16.77 -12.84 4.17
N ALA A 133 -16.51 -13.44 3.00
CA ALA A 133 -17.38 -13.43 1.83
C ALA A 133 -17.11 -14.69 0.99
N ASP A 134 -18.17 -15.21 0.37
CA ASP A 134 -18.14 -16.28 -0.62
C ASP A 134 -19.12 -15.84 -1.72
N LEU A 135 -18.58 -15.25 -2.79
CA LEU A 135 -19.31 -14.50 -3.81
C LEU A 135 -19.34 -15.29 -5.11
N GLU A 136 -20.49 -15.28 -5.77
CA GLU A 136 -20.71 -15.92 -7.08
C GLU A 136 -20.80 -14.87 -8.21
N GLY A 137 -20.50 -15.30 -9.43
CA GLY A 137 -20.62 -14.47 -10.64
C GLY A 137 -19.46 -13.50 -10.85
N ALA A 138 -19.66 -12.51 -11.72
CA ALA A 138 -18.68 -11.46 -12.00
C ALA A 138 -18.94 -10.21 -11.14
N GLY A 139 -17.86 -9.56 -10.73
CA GLY A 139 -17.94 -8.39 -9.86
C GLY A 139 -16.60 -7.76 -9.54
N CYS A 140 -16.64 -6.78 -8.64
CA CYS A 140 -15.46 -6.11 -8.13
C CYS A 140 -15.69 -5.70 -6.68
N ILE A 141 -14.82 -6.16 -5.77
CA ILE A 141 -14.76 -5.63 -4.40
C ILE A 141 -14.15 -4.24 -4.48
N ARG A 142 -14.83 -3.25 -3.89
CA ARG A 142 -14.45 -1.83 -3.97
C ARG A 142 -13.95 -1.29 -2.64
N HIS A 143 -14.31 -1.94 -1.54
CA HIS A 143 -13.88 -1.54 -0.22
C HIS A 143 -13.93 -2.70 0.77
N ILE A 144 -12.91 -2.79 1.62
CA ILE A 144 -12.87 -3.70 2.76
C ILE A 144 -12.61 -2.89 4.02
N TYR A 145 -13.43 -3.11 5.04
CA TYR A 145 -13.28 -2.52 6.36
C TYR A 145 -13.12 -3.61 7.42
N PHE A 146 -12.28 -3.34 8.42
CA PHE A 146 -12.26 -4.07 9.68
C PHE A 146 -12.16 -3.15 10.88
N THR A 147 -12.72 -3.62 12.00
CA THR A 147 -12.21 -3.29 13.34
C THR A 147 -12.12 -4.57 14.15
N ILE A 148 -11.04 -4.73 14.91
CA ILE A 148 -10.74 -5.95 15.65
C ILE A 148 -10.35 -5.59 17.08
N ALA A 149 -11.03 -6.20 18.05
CA ALA A 149 -10.59 -6.20 19.44
C ALA A 149 -9.59 -7.35 19.62
N GLY A 150 -8.33 -7.08 19.31
CA GLY A 150 -7.23 -8.04 19.35
C GLY A 150 -6.47 -8.03 20.67
N GLY A 151 -5.94 -9.20 21.05
CA GLY A 151 -4.92 -9.30 22.10
C GLY A 151 -3.52 -9.06 21.52
N PRO A 152 -2.44 -9.35 22.28
CA PRO A 152 -1.08 -9.31 21.73
C PRO A 152 -0.98 -10.12 20.43
N HIS A 153 -0.10 -9.69 19.54
CA HIS A 153 0.22 -10.33 18.26
C HIS A 153 -0.91 -10.62 17.27
N TYR A 154 -2.14 -10.16 17.52
CA TYR A 154 -3.26 -10.45 16.62
C TYR A 154 -3.03 -10.01 15.17
N MET A 155 -2.17 -9.00 14.98
CA MET A 155 -1.78 -8.47 13.67
C MET A 155 -1.01 -9.48 12.82
N ARG A 156 -0.24 -10.39 13.43
CA ARG A 156 0.48 -11.45 12.71
C ARG A 156 0.00 -12.88 13.01
N ASP A 157 -0.85 -13.04 14.03
CA ASP A 157 -1.61 -14.26 14.29
C ASP A 157 -2.74 -14.46 13.27
N LEU A 158 -3.38 -13.36 12.84
CA LEU A 158 -4.45 -13.40 11.85
C LEU A 158 -3.87 -13.34 10.43
N VAL A 159 -4.36 -14.19 9.54
CA VAL A 159 -3.96 -14.20 8.12
C VAL A 159 -5.18 -13.96 7.24
N LEU A 160 -5.08 -12.95 6.38
CA LEU A 160 -6.09 -12.62 5.38
C LEU A 160 -5.77 -13.38 4.09
N ARG A 161 -6.76 -14.12 3.58
CA ARG A 161 -6.64 -14.85 2.32
C ARG A 161 -7.78 -14.55 1.38
N MET A 162 -7.47 -14.43 0.09
CA MET A 162 -8.47 -14.23 -0.97
C MET A 162 -8.17 -15.11 -2.17
N TRP A 163 -9.23 -15.70 -2.74
CA TRP A 163 -9.18 -16.52 -3.94
C TRP A 163 -10.13 -15.94 -4.98
N TRP A 164 -9.69 -15.90 -6.24
CA TRP A 164 -10.48 -15.44 -7.37
C TRP A 164 -10.86 -16.58 -8.31
N ASP A 165 -12.06 -16.52 -8.86
CA ASP A 165 -12.50 -17.36 -9.99
C ASP A 165 -12.36 -18.88 -9.79
N GLY A 166 -12.41 -19.35 -8.54
CA GLY A 166 -12.29 -20.75 -8.18
C GLY A 166 -10.87 -21.32 -8.28
N GLU A 167 -9.84 -20.47 -8.21
CA GLU A 167 -8.45 -20.89 -8.13
C GLU A 167 -8.14 -21.74 -6.89
N GLU A 168 -7.10 -22.59 -7.00
CA GLU A 168 -6.67 -23.47 -5.92
C GLU A 168 -5.84 -22.74 -4.85
N HIS A 169 -4.95 -21.85 -5.29
CA HIS A 169 -4.03 -21.09 -4.43
C HIS A 169 -4.53 -19.67 -4.25
N PRO A 170 -4.40 -19.07 -3.06
CA PRO A 170 -4.87 -17.71 -2.85
C PRO A 170 -3.97 -16.69 -3.54
N SER A 171 -4.56 -15.84 -4.39
CA SER A 171 -3.91 -14.64 -4.94
C SER A 171 -3.52 -13.60 -3.88
N VAL A 172 -4.20 -13.61 -2.73
CA VAL A 172 -3.85 -12.75 -1.58
C VAL A 172 -3.54 -13.63 -0.39
N GLU A 173 -2.34 -13.53 0.17
CA GLU A 173 -1.96 -14.16 1.44
C GLU A 173 -1.00 -13.26 2.21
N ALA A 174 -1.48 -12.66 3.30
CA ALA A 174 -0.67 -11.80 4.15
C ALA A 174 -1.18 -11.81 5.60
N PRO A 175 -0.27 -11.64 6.60
CA PRO A 175 -0.69 -11.33 7.95
C PRO A 175 -1.53 -10.04 7.98
N PHE A 176 -2.56 -10.02 8.83
CA PHE A 176 -3.58 -8.96 8.84
C PHE A 176 -2.98 -7.56 9.01
N GLY A 177 -2.07 -7.37 9.97
CA GLY A 177 -1.43 -6.07 10.21
C GLY A 177 -0.58 -5.63 9.03
N ASP A 178 0.24 -6.54 8.48
CA ASP A 178 1.12 -6.26 7.35
C ASP A 178 0.34 -5.91 6.07
N PHE A 179 -0.85 -6.49 5.84
CA PHE A 179 -1.73 -6.09 4.73
C PHE A 179 -2.19 -4.63 4.86
N PHE A 180 -2.41 -4.15 6.08
CA PHE A 180 -2.79 -2.76 6.36
C PHE A 180 -1.60 -1.85 6.69
N GLY A 181 -0.36 -2.29 6.42
CA GLY A 181 0.84 -1.48 6.61
C GLY A 181 1.31 -1.34 8.05
N LEU A 182 0.94 -2.26 8.94
CA LEU A 182 1.35 -2.29 10.34
C LEU A 182 2.32 -3.45 10.64
N GLY A 183 3.36 -3.64 9.83
CA GLY A 183 4.24 -4.80 9.94
C GLY A 183 5.00 -4.91 11.26
N HIS A 184 5.19 -3.85 12.03
CA HIS A 184 5.87 -3.95 13.32
C HIS A 184 4.98 -4.41 14.49
N GLU A 185 3.77 -4.90 14.21
CA GLU A 185 2.71 -5.16 15.20
C GLU A 185 2.41 -3.92 16.07
N ARG A 186 2.69 -2.74 15.50
CA ARG A 186 2.56 -1.43 16.12
C ARG A 186 1.47 -0.66 15.40
N VAL A 187 0.47 -0.21 16.16
CA VAL A 187 -0.58 0.66 15.61
C VAL A 187 0.02 2.00 15.25
N VAL A 188 -0.19 2.39 13.99
CA VAL A 188 0.14 3.71 13.46
C VAL A 188 -1.07 4.19 12.66
N LEU A 189 -1.58 5.36 13.00
CA LEU A 189 -2.66 5.97 12.24
C LEU A 189 -2.06 6.66 11.01
N PHE A 190 -2.57 6.33 9.83
CA PHE A 190 -2.13 6.97 8.60
C PHE A 190 -3.24 6.99 7.55
N LYS A 191 -3.13 7.96 6.65
CA LYS A 191 -4.06 8.15 5.55
C LYS A 191 -3.29 8.11 4.24
N SER A 192 -3.60 7.14 3.40
CA SER A 192 -3.21 7.09 1.99
C SER A 192 -4.46 7.00 1.12
N LEU A 193 -4.28 6.91 -0.21
CA LEU A 193 -5.38 6.74 -1.15
C LEU A 193 -6.00 5.33 -1.06
N LEU A 194 -5.18 4.29 -0.89
CA LEU A 194 -5.60 2.89 -1.05
C LEU A 194 -5.75 2.15 0.28
N VAL A 195 -5.03 2.56 1.31
CA VAL A 195 -5.09 1.96 2.65
C VAL A 195 -5.12 3.05 3.72
N THR A 196 -6.01 2.92 4.70
CA THR A 196 -6.03 3.83 5.85
C THR A 196 -6.23 3.06 7.15
N VAL A 197 -5.56 3.51 8.21
CA VAL A 197 -5.77 3.06 9.58
C VAL A 197 -6.24 4.26 10.38
N ASN A 198 -7.52 4.25 10.72
CA ASN A 198 -8.19 5.35 11.40
C ASN A 198 -8.37 5.03 12.89
N GLU A 199 -8.46 6.09 13.68
CA GLU A 199 -8.73 5.99 15.11
C GLU A 199 -10.11 5.36 15.36
N GLY A 200 -10.22 4.51 16.37
CA GLY A 200 -11.51 4.07 16.91
C GLY A 200 -11.65 4.46 18.40
N GLY A 201 -12.55 3.80 19.12
CA GLY A 201 -12.76 4.11 20.54
C GLY A 201 -11.50 3.87 21.37
N ASN A 202 -11.15 4.82 22.26
CA ASN A 202 -9.96 4.80 23.13
C ASN A 202 -8.59 4.96 22.42
N GLY A 203 -8.58 5.51 21.21
CA GLY A 203 -7.38 5.93 20.49
C GLY A 203 -6.40 4.79 20.15
N TYR A 204 -5.10 5.06 20.19
CA TYR A 204 -4.01 4.11 19.86
C TYR A 204 -4.01 2.81 20.67
N SER A 205 -4.70 2.79 21.81
CA SER A 205 -4.78 1.65 22.72
C SER A 205 -6.22 1.13 22.85
N GLY A 206 -7.03 1.37 21.83
CA GLY A 206 -8.35 0.81 21.65
C GLY A 206 -8.46 0.01 20.37
N THR A 207 -9.61 0.09 19.71
CA THR A 207 -9.81 -0.53 18.39
C THR A 207 -9.54 0.47 17.28
N HIS A 208 -9.18 -0.01 16.09
CA HIS A 208 -8.84 0.84 14.93
C HIS A 208 -9.69 0.46 13.73
N GLY A 209 -9.96 1.45 12.88
CA GLY A 209 -10.65 1.25 11.61
C GLY A 209 -9.65 1.01 10.48
N PHE A 210 -9.52 -0.24 10.04
CA PHE A 210 -8.69 -0.65 8.92
C PHE A 210 -9.51 -0.57 7.63
N ASN A 211 -9.07 0.19 6.63
CA ASN A 211 -9.78 0.36 5.37
C ASN A 211 -8.84 0.09 4.20
N CYS A 212 -9.33 -0.65 3.21
CA CYS A 212 -8.67 -0.94 1.95
C CYS A 212 -9.60 -0.58 0.79
N TYR A 213 -9.07 0.13 -0.21
CA TYR A 213 -9.80 0.66 -1.36
C TYR A 213 -9.22 0.16 -2.71
N PHE A 214 -8.36 -0.85 -2.69
CA PHE A 214 -7.94 -1.52 -3.91
C PHE A 214 -9.16 -2.16 -4.59
N PRO A 215 -9.40 -1.92 -5.90
CA PRO A 215 -10.41 -2.66 -6.65
C PRO A 215 -9.98 -4.12 -6.80
N MET A 216 -10.82 -5.08 -6.43
CA MET A 216 -10.49 -6.51 -6.55
C MET A 216 -11.53 -7.17 -7.46
N PRO A 217 -11.30 -7.15 -8.78
CA PRO A 217 -12.22 -7.71 -9.77
C PRO A 217 -12.16 -9.25 -9.76
N PHE A 218 -13.29 -9.87 -10.10
CA PHE A 218 -13.45 -11.31 -10.27
C PHE A 218 -14.51 -11.59 -11.34
N ALA A 219 -14.40 -12.70 -12.06
CA ALA A 219 -15.30 -13.07 -13.17
C ALA A 219 -16.23 -14.24 -12.86
N ARG A 220 -15.80 -15.19 -12.00
CA ARG A 220 -16.56 -16.41 -11.67
C ARG A 220 -16.85 -16.58 -10.19
N GLY A 221 -16.30 -15.70 -9.35
CA GLY A 221 -16.56 -15.66 -7.93
C GLY A 221 -15.33 -15.21 -7.14
N ALA A 222 -15.53 -14.96 -5.85
CA ALA A 222 -14.48 -14.54 -4.94
C ALA A 222 -14.70 -15.12 -3.55
N LYS A 223 -13.66 -15.65 -2.93
CA LYS A 223 -13.70 -16.15 -1.56
C LYS A 223 -12.70 -15.39 -0.70
N LEU A 224 -13.16 -14.82 0.41
CA LEU A 224 -12.33 -14.07 1.36
C LEU A 224 -12.41 -14.73 2.73
N THR A 225 -11.27 -14.92 3.38
CA THR A 225 -11.21 -15.54 4.71
C THR A 225 -10.22 -14.84 5.62
N LEU A 226 -10.47 -14.93 6.93
CA LEU A 226 -9.57 -14.51 7.99
C LEU A 226 -9.35 -15.69 8.94
N SER A 227 -8.15 -16.27 8.92
CA SER A 227 -7.79 -17.38 9.80
C SER A 227 -7.05 -16.90 11.03
N ASN A 228 -7.32 -17.52 12.16
CA ASN A 228 -6.54 -17.30 13.38
C ASN A 228 -5.53 -18.42 13.56
N GLU A 229 -4.30 -18.17 13.17
CA GLU A 229 -3.20 -19.13 13.31
C GLU A 229 -2.48 -18.98 14.66
N GLY A 230 -2.83 -17.96 15.44
CA GLY A 230 -2.28 -17.71 16.76
C GLY A 230 -2.91 -18.55 17.87
N PRO A 231 -2.31 -18.52 19.08
CA PRO A 231 -2.74 -19.35 20.20
C PRO A 231 -3.95 -18.77 20.97
N ARG A 232 -4.36 -17.53 20.68
CA ARG A 232 -5.39 -16.81 21.44
C ARG A 232 -6.65 -16.61 20.62
N ARG A 233 -7.81 -16.77 21.28
CA ARG A 233 -9.11 -16.46 20.68
C ARG A 233 -9.24 -14.96 20.38
N ILE A 234 -9.69 -14.62 19.17
CA ILE A 234 -10.11 -13.27 18.82
C ILE A 234 -11.61 -13.14 19.09
N GLY A 235 -11.95 -12.31 20.08
CA GLY A 235 -13.31 -12.27 20.63
C GLY A 235 -14.30 -11.42 19.84
N ALA A 236 -13.81 -10.44 19.08
CA ALA A 236 -14.65 -9.55 18.30
C ALA A 236 -13.93 -9.03 17.05
N VAL A 237 -14.46 -9.42 15.90
CA VAL A 237 -14.10 -8.98 14.56
C VAL A 237 -15.37 -8.36 13.95
N TRP A 238 -15.29 -7.08 13.61
CA TRP A 238 -16.28 -6.42 12.76
C TRP A 238 -15.67 -6.22 11.39
N TYR A 239 -16.45 -6.45 10.34
CA TYR A 239 -15.96 -6.26 8.98
C TYR A 239 -17.06 -5.87 7.99
N HIS A 240 -16.65 -5.21 6.91
CA HIS A 240 -17.44 -5.02 5.69
C HIS A 240 -16.61 -5.44 4.48
N VAL A 241 -17.23 -6.14 3.54
CA VAL A 241 -16.74 -6.36 2.18
C VAL A 241 -17.79 -5.76 1.26
N ASP A 242 -17.49 -4.58 0.71
CA ASP A 242 -18.34 -3.84 -0.21
C ASP A 242 -17.96 -4.18 -1.64
N TYR A 243 -18.94 -4.60 -2.44
CA TYR A 243 -18.71 -5.05 -3.80
C TYR A 243 -19.84 -4.66 -4.75
N GLU A 244 -19.52 -4.66 -6.03
CA GLU A 244 -20.48 -4.57 -7.12
C GLU A 244 -20.47 -5.89 -7.90
N LEU A 245 -21.65 -6.38 -8.26
CA LEU A 245 -21.84 -7.47 -9.22
C LEU A 245 -22.30 -6.88 -10.56
N PHE A 246 -21.91 -7.53 -11.65
CA PHE A 246 -22.32 -7.16 -13.01
C PHE A 246 -22.23 -8.39 -13.92
N ASP A 247 -22.74 -8.28 -15.15
CA ASP A 247 -22.91 -9.44 -16.04
C ASP A 247 -21.59 -10.08 -16.46
N ASP A 248 -20.57 -9.28 -16.76
CA ASP A 248 -19.26 -9.77 -17.20
C ASP A 248 -18.13 -8.77 -16.92
N LEU A 249 -16.91 -9.29 -16.83
CA LEU A 249 -15.69 -8.50 -16.66
C LEU A 249 -15.01 -8.25 -18.03
N PRO A 250 -14.46 -7.07 -18.29
CA PRO A 250 -13.72 -6.83 -19.54
C PRO A 250 -12.51 -7.77 -19.71
N ASP A 251 -12.20 -8.13 -20.97
CA ASP A 251 -11.21 -9.16 -21.39
C ASP A 251 -9.75 -8.93 -20.93
N GLN A 252 -9.41 -7.79 -20.31
CA GLN A 252 -8.04 -7.43 -19.90
C GLN A 252 -8.00 -6.81 -18.49
N VAL A 253 -8.77 -7.37 -17.56
CA VAL A 253 -8.75 -6.96 -16.16
C VAL A 253 -7.99 -8.00 -15.34
N GLY A 254 -6.84 -7.62 -14.79
CA GLY A 254 -6.04 -8.46 -13.91
C GLY A 254 -6.70 -8.67 -12.54
N ARG A 255 -6.33 -9.74 -11.83
CA ARG A 255 -6.76 -10.03 -10.48
C ARG A 255 -5.84 -9.40 -9.45
N PHE A 256 -6.41 -8.92 -8.36
CA PHE A 256 -5.65 -8.29 -7.28
C PHE A 256 -4.88 -9.33 -6.49
N HIS A 257 -3.59 -9.08 -6.28
CA HIS A 257 -2.72 -9.95 -5.51
C HIS A 257 -2.09 -9.18 -4.36
N ALA A 258 -1.81 -9.92 -3.29
CA ALA A 258 -0.93 -9.43 -2.25
C ALA A 258 -0.13 -10.56 -1.60
N GLN A 259 1.14 -10.28 -1.31
CA GLN A 259 2.04 -11.27 -0.72
C GLN A 259 2.97 -10.63 0.28
N TRP A 260 3.14 -11.31 1.40
CA TRP A 260 4.03 -10.92 2.48
C TRP A 260 5.38 -11.66 2.41
N ARG A 261 6.47 -10.95 2.66
CA ARG A 261 7.83 -11.49 2.80
C ARG A 261 8.53 -10.92 4.04
N ARG A 262 9.52 -11.65 4.54
CA ARG A 262 10.40 -11.23 5.63
C ARG A 262 11.79 -11.84 5.51
N GLU A 263 12.79 -11.07 5.88
CA GLU A 263 14.16 -11.50 6.14
C GLU A 263 14.65 -10.88 7.46
N ASN A 264 14.98 -11.70 8.46
CA ASN A 264 15.29 -11.24 9.82
C ASN A 264 16.46 -12.00 10.47
N PRO A 265 17.65 -11.38 10.57
CA PRO A 265 18.06 -10.18 9.84
C PRO A 265 18.39 -10.49 8.37
N THR A 266 18.47 -9.45 7.55
CA THR A 266 19.09 -9.51 6.22
C THR A 266 20.54 -9.96 6.30
N VAL A 267 20.98 -10.71 5.29
CA VAL A 267 22.35 -11.26 5.25
C VAL A 267 23.32 -10.23 4.68
N ILE A 268 24.23 -9.73 5.51
CA ILE A 268 25.29 -8.82 5.09
C ILE A 268 26.13 -9.47 3.99
N VAL A 269 26.35 -8.73 2.91
CA VAL A 269 27.35 -9.07 1.91
C VAL A 269 28.63 -8.28 2.20
N PRO A 270 29.73 -8.94 2.60
CA PRO A 270 30.95 -8.24 2.94
C PRO A 270 31.48 -7.48 1.71
N PRO A 271 31.93 -6.23 1.88
CA PRO A 271 32.62 -5.53 0.81
C PRO A 271 33.87 -6.33 0.41
N GLN A 272 33.95 -6.71 -0.86
CA GLN A 272 35.15 -7.34 -1.44
C GLN A 272 36.27 -6.32 -1.67
N GLU A 273 35.88 -5.05 -1.81
CA GLU A 273 36.70 -3.84 -1.94
C GLU A 273 36.00 -2.70 -1.16
N PRO A 274 36.69 -1.60 -0.81
CA PRO A 274 36.13 -0.51 0.01
C PRO A 274 34.79 0.06 -0.48
N ASP A 275 34.55 -0.01 -1.79
CA ASP A 275 33.32 0.41 -2.47
C ASP A 275 32.80 -0.74 -3.37
N ARG A 276 32.15 -1.76 -2.78
CA ARG A 276 31.57 -2.85 -3.58
C ARG A 276 30.44 -2.30 -4.46
N ALA A 277 30.58 -2.49 -5.77
CA ALA A 277 29.48 -2.29 -6.71
C ALA A 277 28.49 -3.48 -6.65
N ASN A 278 27.20 -3.19 -6.46
CA ASN A 278 26.13 -4.16 -6.68
C ASN A 278 25.69 -4.06 -8.15
N LEU A 279 26.04 -5.08 -8.95
CA LEU A 279 25.84 -5.07 -10.41
C LEU A 279 24.87 -6.17 -10.87
N ASP A 280 24.12 -6.77 -9.95
CA ASP A 280 23.19 -7.86 -10.26
C ASP A 280 21.92 -7.87 -9.38
N GLY A 281 21.93 -7.16 -8.24
CA GLY A 281 20.80 -7.13 -7.31
C GLY A 281 20.46 -8.48 -6.69
N LYS A 282 21.33 -9.50 -6.83
CA LYS A 282 20.98 -10.88 -6.45
C LYS A 282 20.82 -11.07 -4.94
N ASP A 283 21.59 -10.30 -4.17
CA ASP A 283 21.65 -10.33 -2.71
C ASP A 283 20.70 -9.29 -2.06
N ASN A 284 19.93 -8.57 -2.87
CA ASN A 284 18.95 -7.59 -2.39
C ASN A 284 17.81 -8.29 -1.67
N TYR A 285 17.17 -7.57 -0.74
CA TYR A 285 15.91 -8.02 -0.17
C TYR A 285 14.84 -8.05 -1.27
N VAL A 286 14.15 -9.17 -1.40
CA VAL A 286 13.10 -9.36 -2.41
C VAL A 286 11.75 -8.93 -1.84
N ILE A 287 11.13 -7.93 -2.45
CA ILE A 287 9.77 -7.46 -2.13
C ILE A 287 8.75 -8.27 -2.92
N LEU A 288 8.95 -8.38 -4.24
CA LEU A 288 8.11 -9.14 -5.18
C LEU A 288 8.98 -9.97 -6.13
N ASP A 289 8.55 -11.20 -6.39
CA ASP A 289 9.02 -12.04 -7.50
C ASP A 289 7.78 -12.75 -8.04
N ALA A 290 7.38 -12.39 -9.25
CA ALA A 290 6.14 -12.84 -9.88
C ALA A 290 6.34 -13.09 -11.39
N GLN A 291 5.52 -14.00 -11.91
CA GLN A 291 5.50 -14.42 -13.31
C GLN A 291 4.09 -14.23 -13.87
N GLY A 292 4.01 -13.87 -15.15
CA GLY A 292 2.78 -13.58 -15.87
C GLY A 292 2.74 -12.14 -16.40
N THR A 293 1.57 -11.70 -16.85
CA THR A 293 1.35 -10.35 -17.35
C THR A 293 0.62 -9.53 -16.31
N GLY A 294 1.14 -8.36 -15.94
CA GLY A 294 0.60 -7.62 -14.82
C GLY A 294 1.15 -6.21 -14.62
N ASN A 295 0.78 -5.65 -13.47
CA ASN A 295 1.12 -4.29 -13.06
C ASN A 295 1.37 -4.26 -11.55
N LEU A 296 2.56 -3.84 -11.12
CA LEU A 296 2.81 -3.52 -9.72
C LEU A 296 1.95 -2.32 -9.30
N ALA A 297 1.20 -2.48 -8.22
CA ALA A 297 0.27 -1.48 -7.71
C ALA A 297 0.81 -0.75 -6.47
N GLY A 298 1.75 -1.35 -5.75
CA GLY A 298 2.39 -0.75 -4.60
C GLY A 298 2.95 -1.76 -3.62
N TYR A 299 3.54 -1.27 -2.54
CA TYR A 299 3.97 -2.11 -1.44
C TYR A 299 4.14 -1.29 -0.15
N PHE A 300 4.00 -2.00 0.97
CA PHE A 300 4.54 -1.58 2.25
C PHE A 300 5.95 -2.16 2.42
N LEU A 301 6.86 -1.36 2.97
CA LEU A 301 8.16 -1.81 3.46
C LEU A 301 8.28 -1.43 4.94
N HIS A 302 8.75 -2.36 5.74
CA HIS A 302 9.02 -2.16 7.16
C HIS A 302 10.43 -2.61 7.46
N VAL A 303 11.21 -1.73 8.07
CA VAL A 303 12.60 -1.99 8.45
C VAL A 303 12.71 -1.79 9.95
N GLU A 304 13.18 -2.79 10.69
CA GLU A 304 13.74 -2.57 12.02
C GLU A 304 15.25 -2.41 11.87
N ASN A 305 15.70 -1.17 11.98
CA ASN A 305 17.10 -0.82 11.88
C ASN A 305 17.81 -1.21 13.18
N LEU A 306 18.58 -2.30 13.12
CA LEU A 306 19.36 -2.82 14.24
C LEU A 306 20.70 -2.09 14.39
N ASN A 307 21.03 -1.25 13.41
CA ASN A 307 22.26 -0.47 13.36
C ASN A 307 22.02 0.95 13.89
N LYS A 308 23.11 1.65 14.23
CA LYS A 308 23.05 3.07 14.58
C LYS A 308 23.32 3.89 13.32
N GLY A 309 22.50 4.90 13.07
CA GLY A 309 22.65 5.77 11.90
C GLY A 309 21.76 5.37 10.72
N TRP A 310 21.98 6.04 9.60
CA TRP A 310 21.14 5.91 8.41
C TRP A 310 21.24 4.53 7.78
N TYR A 311 20.09 3.93 7.46
CA TYR A 311 19.96 2.57 6.92
C TYR A 311 19.54 2.53 5.45
N GLY A 312 18.98 3.63 4.95
CA GLY A 312 18.26 3.67 3.69
C GLY A 312 19.10 4.14 2.50
N GLU A 313 20.42 3.96 2.51
CA GLU A 313 21.24 4.20 1.29
C GLU A 313 21.02 3.14 0.20
N GLY A 314 20.24 2.10 0.48
CA GLY A 314 20.04 0.99 -0.44
C GLY A 314 19.11 1.35 -1.59
N ASP A 315 19.55 1.07 -2.82
CA ASP A 315 18.80 1.36 -4.03
C ASP A 315 17.65 0.35 -4.25
N ASP A 316 16.49 0.82 -4.68
CA ASP A 316 15.49 -0.07 -5.28
C ASP A 316 15.94 -0.50 -6.68
N MET A 317 15.79 -1.78 -6.99
CA MET A 317 16.15 -2.36 -8.29
C MET A 317 15.01 -3.25 -8.74
N ILE A 318 14.34 -2.88 -9.83
CA ILE A 318 13.18 -3.62 -10.36
C ILE A 318 13.51 -4.13 -11.76
N PHE A 319 13.62 -5.46 -11.86
CA PHE A 319 13.90 -6.15 -13.11
C PHE A 319 12.58 -6.57 -13.74
N ILE A 320 12.31 -6.08 -14.94
CA ILE A 320 11.08 -6.34 -15.69
C ILE A 320 11.42 -7.33 -16.81
N ASP A 321 10.59 -8.36 -16.99
CA ASP A 321 10.66 -9.31 -18.10
C ASP A 321 12.07 -9.90 -18.31
N GLY A 322 12.72 -10.26 -17.21
CA GLY A 322 14.05 -10.89 -17.22
C GLY A 322 15.21 -9.98 -17.62
N GLU A 323 15.05 -8.66 -17.51
CA GLU A 323 16.12 -7.69 -17.74
C GLU A 323 17.46 -8.06 -17.06
N ASP A 324 18.56 -7.90 -17.82
CA ASP A 324 19.91 -7.92 -17.28
C ASP A 324 20.24 -6.60 -16.57
N TRP A 325 21.35 -6.57 -15.83
CA TRP A 325 21.86 -5.32 -15.27
C TRP A 325 22.34 -4.32 -16.35
N PRO A 326 22.09 -3.02 -16.18
CA PRO A 326 21.25 -2.40 -15.15
C PRO A 326 19.76 -2.51 -15.48
N PRO A 327 18.89 -2.72 -14.47
CA PRO A 327 17.45 -2.72 -14.68
C PRO A 327 16.96 -1.36 -15.19
N SER A 328 15.83 -1.36 -15.91
CA SER A 328 15.20 -0.13 -16.39
C SER A 328 14.66 0.74 -15.25
N PHE A 329 14.34 0.15 -14.10
CA PHE A 329 13.98 0.83 -12.87
C PHE A 329 15.09 0.65 -11.83
N HIS A 330 15.85 1.71 -11.59
CA HIS A 330 16.93 1.75 -10.62
C HIS A 330 16.84 3.02 -9.78
N GLY A 331 16.86 2.85 -8.46
CA GLY A 331 16.78 3.91 -7.47
C GLY A 331 18.12 4.61 -7.20
N THR A 332 18.11 5.43 -6.15
CA THR A 332 19.29 6.16 -5.65
C THR A 332 19.40 6.15 -4.13
N GLY A 333 18.52 5.39 -3.47
CA GLY A 333 18.33 5.35 -2.04
C GLY A 333 16.91 4.90 -1.71
N SER A 334 16.75 4.36 -0.51
CA SER A 334 15.49 3.81 -0.04
C SER A 334 14.48 4.92 0.25
N GLU A 335 14.88 6.13 0.63
CA GLU A 335 13.91 7.20 0.89
C GLU A 335 13.25 7.77 -0.35
N GLU A 336 13.97 7.83 -1.45
CA GLU A 336 13.52 8.52 -2.65
C GLU A 336 12.32 7.79 -3.26
N ILE A 337 12.36 6.45 -3.28
CA ILE A 337 11.24 5.67 -3.82
C ILE A 337 9.96 5.91 -3.03
N PHE A 338 10.03 6.21 -1.72
CA PHE A 338 8.87 6.56 -0.88
C PHE A 338 8.62 8.08 -0.79
N GLY A 339 9.15 8.86 -1.74
CA GLY A 339 8.92 10.30 -1.86
C GLY A 339 9.56 11.13 -0.75
N GLY A 340 10.57 10.56 -0.08
CA GLY A 340 11.38 11.26 0.92
C GLY A 340 12.54 11.99 0.26
N GLY A 341 13.44 12.50 1.10
CA GLY A 341 14.75 12.98 0.67
C GLY A 341 15.67 13.18 1.86
N ALA A 342 16.96 12.92 1.64
CA ALA A 342 18.03 13.15 2.60
C ALA A 342 17.73 12.61 4.01
N CYS A 343 17.60 11.29 4.11
CA CYS A 343 17.42 10.57 5.37
C CYS A 343 16.22 11.06 6.23
N PRO A 344 14.96 10.80 5.81
CA PRO A 344 13.77 11.26 6.54
C PRO A 344 13.75 10.77 8.00
N ASN A 345 13.72 11.71 8.94
CA ASN A 345 13.69 11.43 10.38
C ASN A 345 12.36 11.81 11.04
N THR A 346 11.40 12.25 10.24
CA THR A 346 10.08 12.72 10.65
C THR A 346 9.02 11.99 9.84
N ARG A 347 7.92 11.63 10.50
CA ARG A 347 6.80 10.92 9.85
C ARG A 347 6.09 11.83 8.86
N TYR A 348 5.62 11.28 7.76
CA TYR A 348 4.70 11.94 6.84
C TYR A 348 3.81 10.92 6.12
N THR A 349 2.63 11.37 5.69
CA THR A 349 1.66 10.54 4.99
C THR A 349 1.07 11.34 3.84
N GLY A 350 1.12 10.80 2.63
CA GLY A 350 0.49 11.35 1.44
C GLY A 350 -0.44 10.35 0.76
N PRO A 351 -1.11 10.73 -0.34
CA PRO A 351 -2.01 9.82 -1.04
C PRO A 351 -1.31 8.57 -1.59
N TYR A 352 -0.09 8.71 -2.11
CA TYR A 352 0.64 7.63 -2.79
C TYR A 352 1.87 7.15 -2.04
N THR A 353 2.48 8.01 -1.22
CA THR A 353 3.72 7.70 -0.52
C THR A 353 3.70 8.18 0.92
N GLY A 354 4.52 7.57 1.78
CA GLY A 354 4.67 8.00 3.16
C GLY A 354 5.75 7.26 3.91
N TYR A 355 6.27 7.92 4.95
CA TYR A 355 6.97 7.31 6.08
C TYR A 355 6.04 7.42 7.30
N HIS A 356 5.07 6.50 7.41
CA HIS A 356 4.06 6.57 8.45
C HIS A 356 4.61 6.19 9.83
N LEU A 357 5.68 5.39 9.91
CA LEU A 357 6.41 5.16 11.16
C LEU A 357 7.87 5.56 11.03
N VAL A 358 8.28 6.43 11.95
CA VAL A 358 9.68 6.67 12.31
C VAL A 358 9.75 6.53 13.82
N ALA A 359 10.48 5.53 14.32
CA ALA A 359 10.60 5.29 15.77
C ALA A 359 11.53 6.31 16.43
N SER A 360 12.69 6.57 15.81
CA SER A 360 13.72 7.46 16.34
C SER A 360 14.22 8.45 15.28
N PRO A 361 14.44 9.74 15.63
CA PRO A 361 15.12 10.69 14.75
C PRO A 361 16.56 10.30 14.40
N GLY A 362 17.18 9.43 15.20
CA GLY A 362 18.50 8.85 14.94
C GLY A 362 18.46 7.55 14.12
N PHE A 363 17.33 7.29 13.44
CA PHE A 363 17.10 6.19 12.49
C PHE A 363 17.09 4.75 13.05
N ALA A 364 17.53 4.54 14.29
CA ALA A 364 17.45 3.25 14.95
C ALA A 364 16.01 2.77 15.18
N GLY A 365 15.83 1.45 15.21
CA GLY A 365 14.55 0.81 15.51
C GLY A 365 13.59 0.83 14.32
N LYS A 366 12.29 0.86 14.63
CA LYS A 366 11.20 0.53 13.71
C LYS A 366 10.87 1.68 12.76
N GLN A 367 10.86 1.37 11.47
CA GLN A 367 10.56 2.28 10.37
C GLN A 367 9.49 1.63 9.49
N SER A 368 8.54 2.41 8.99
CA SER A 368 7.51 1.92 8.06
C SER A 368 7.19 2.95 7.02
N MET A 369 7.12 2.49 5.80
CA MET A 369 6.97 3.31 4.61
C MET A 369 6.12 2.58 3.56
N TYR A 370 5.59 3.33 2.61
CA TYR A 370 4.80 2.79 1.51
C TYR A 370 4.92 3.62 0.26
N ARG A 371 4.71 2.94 -0.87
CA ARG A 371 4.44 3.55 -2.16
C ARG A 371 3.33 2.80 -2.88
N PHE A 372 2.40 3.55 -3.46
CA PHE A 372 1.35 3.08 -4.35
C PHE A 372 1.53 3.68 -5.75
N PHE A 373 1.72 2.82 -6.74
CA PHE A 373 1.91 3.18 -8.15
C PHE A 373 0.56 3.34 -8.88
N ALA A 374 -0.34 4.13 -8.30
CA ALA A 374 -1.72 4.22 -8.77
C ALA A 374 -1.85 4.93 -10.14
N ASN A 375 -1.02 5.95 -10.39
CA ASN A 375 -1.02 6.71 -11.66
C ASN A 375 0.19 6.39 -12.54
N ASP A 376 1.18 5.68 -12.00
CA ASP A 376 2.46 5.32 -12.60
C ASP A 376 2.76 3.81 -12.43
N PRO A 377 1.83 2.90 -12.79
CA PRO A 377 2.03 1.46 -12.58
C PRO A 377 3.26 0.96 -13.34
N ILE A 378 4.05 0.10 -12.67
CA ILE A 378 5.17 -0.61 -13.31
C ILE A 378 4.59 -1.88 -13.94
N ARG A 379 4.70 -1.98 -15.26
CA ARG A 379 4.06 -3.03 -16.07
C ARG A 379 5.08 -4.10 -16.44
N PHE A 380 4.61 -5.33 -16.57
CA PHE A 380 5.42 -6.48 -16.98
C PHE A 380 4.56 -7.43 -17.81
N ASP A 381 5.13 -8.05 -18.83
CA ASP A 381 4.43 -8.97 -19.73
C ASP A 381 4.72 -10.45 -19.42
N GLU A 382 5.91 -10.74 -18.88
CA GLU A 382 6.39 -12.08 -18.56
C GLU A 382 6.75 -12.25 -17.08
N SER A 383 7.45 -11.27 -16.48
CA SER A 383 7.88 -11.37 -15.08
C SER A 383 8.26 -10.03 -14.44
N ILE A 384 8.24 -9.98 -13.12
CA ILE A 384 8.77 -8.84 -12.36
C ILE A 384 9.50 -9.32 -11.12
N ARG A 385 10.69 -8.77 -10.88
CA ARG A 385 11.44 -8.92 -9.64
C ARG A 385 11.71 -7.55 -9.03
N VAL A 386 10.95 -7.21 -7.98
CA VAL A 386 11.09 -5.97 -7.21
C VAL A 386 11.99 -6.24 -6.01
N THR A 387 13.13 -5.56 -5.96
CA THR A 387 14.11 -5.71 -4.89
C THR A 387 14.55 -4.37 -4.34
N ILE A 388 15.14 -4.37 -3.15
CA ILE A 388 15.77 -3.20 -2.56
C ILE A 388 17.02 -3.64 -1.81
N GLU A 389 18.10 -2.87 -1.91
CA GLU A 389 19.28 -3.14 -1.10
C GLU A 389 19.01 -2.85 0.39
N HIS A 390 19.68 -3.60 1.28
CA HIS A 390 19.66 -3.35 2.72
C HIS A 390 20.93 -2.59 3.15
N GLY A 391 20.96 -1.30 2.82
CA GLY A 391 22.15 -0.45 2.86
C GLY A 391 23.01 -0.61 1.60
N THR A 392 23.93 0.33 1.35
CA THR A 392 24.74 0.37 0.12
C THR A 392 25.43 -0.98 -0.14
N GLY A 393 25.13 -1.60 -1.28
CA GLY A 393 25.75 -2.88 -1.62
C GLY A 393 25.39 -4.03 -0.67
N ASN A 394 24.24 -3.95 0.02
CA ASN A 394 23.73 -4.95 0.96
C ASN A 394 24.62 -5.12 2.21
N ASN A 395 25.11 -4.00 2.76
CA ASN A 395 26.09 -3.98 3.85
C ASN A 395 25.50 -3.94 5.27
N LEU A 396 24.17 -3.91 5.45
CA LEU A 396 23.51 -3.85 6.76
C LEU A 396 22.64 -5.08 7.06
N ALA A 397 22.77 -5.64 8.25
CA ALA A 397 21.85 -6.63 8.79
C ALA A 397 20.70 -5.93 9.54
N ASN A 398 19.48 -6.02 9.02
CA ASN A 398 18.27 -5.43 9.60
C ASN A 398 17.08 -6.39 9.47
N ASP A 399 15.98 -6.17 10.19
CA ASP A 399 14.74 -6.95 9.98
C ASP A 399 13.89 -6.26 8.90
N TYR A 400 13.80 -6.87 7.72
CA TYR A 400 13.00 -6.37 6.60
C TYR A 400 11.73 -7.21 6.48
N THR A 401 10.58 -6.54 6.42
CA THR A 401 9.31 -7.17 6.03
C THR A 401 8.59 -6.30 5.00
N SER A 402 7.85 -6.93 4.09
CA SER A 402 7.11 -6.21 3.06
C SER A 402 5.81 -6.90 2.69
N THR A 403 4.82 -6.11 2.29
CA THR A 403 3.62 -6.61 1.61
C THR A 403 3.54 -5.96 0.24
N ALA A 404 3.71 -6.75 -0.82
CA ALA A 404 3.55 -6.30 -2.19
C ALA A 404 2.08 -6.39 -2.62
N PHE A 405 1.64 -5.46 -3.46
CA PHE A 405 0.32 -5.43 -4.09
C PHE A 405 0.48 -5.26 -5.60
N TRP A 406 -0.19 -6.10 -6.38
CA TRP A 406 -0.14 -6.01 -7.84
C TRP A 406 -1.40 -6.57 -8.48
N TYR A 407 -1.53 -6.39 -9.78
CA TYR A 407 -2.55 -7.03 -10.60
C TYR A 407 -1.87 -7.92 -11.62
N GLN A 408 -2.37 -9.14 -11.84
CA GLN A 408 -1.90 -9.97 -12.95
C GLN A 408 -2.99 -10.86 -13.52
N THR A 409 -2.72 -11.47 -14.67
CA THR A 409 -3.52 -12.55 -15.22
C THR A 409 -3.34 -13.84 -14.42
N GLU A 410 -4.38 -14.66 -14.44
CA GLU A 410 -4.35 -16.02 -13.88
C GLU A 410 -3.97 -17.06 -14.96
N PRO A 411 -3.32 -18.19 -14.57
CA PRO A 411 -2.91 -18.55 -13.22
C PRO A 411 -1.62 -17.85 -12.76
N HIS A 412 -1.54 -17.52 -11.47
CA HIS A 412 -0.30 -17.06 -10.83
C HIS A 412 0.56 -18.21 -10.27
N ALA A 413 1.85 -17.94 -10.02
CA ALA A 413 2.71 -18.87 -9.30
C ALA A 413 2.31 -18.94 -7.82
N PRO A 414 2.25 -20.14 -7.20
CA PRO A 414 1.91 -20.26 -5.78
C PRO A 414 2.84 -19.40 -4.91
N HIS A 415 2.26 -18.74 -3.92
CA HIS A 415 3.06 -17.95 -2.97
C HIS A 415 3.98 -18.85 -2.14
N PRO A 416 5.18 -18.37 -1.75
CA PRO A 416 5.96 -19.04 -0.73
C PRO A 416 5.13 -19.21 0.55
N PRO A 417 5.25 -20.35 1.25
CA PRO A 417 4.50 -20.56 2.48
C PRO A 417 4.89 -19.51 3.52
N LEU A 418 3.90 -19.00 4.26
CA LEU A 418 4.17 -18.15 5.41
C LEU A 418 5.04 -18.91 6.43
N PRO A 419 6.05 -18.27 7.04
CA PRO A 419 6.80 -18.82 8.15
C PRO A 419 5.88 -19.29 9.29
N PRO A 420 6.35 -20.17 10.19
CA PRO A 420 5.63 -20.46 11.43
C PRO A 420 5.28 -19.19 12.21
N VAL A 421 4.13 -19.16 12.88
CA VAL A 421 3.62 -17.97 13.59
C VAL A 421 4.66 -17.28 14.50
N PRO A 422 5.45 -17.98 15.34
CA PRO A 422 6.47 -17.34 16.17
C PRO A 422 7.53 -16.58 15.36
N ASP A 423 7.88 -17.08 14.17
CA ASP A 423 8.88 -16.48 13.28
C ASP A 423 8.31 -15.27 12.51
N ARG A 424 7.01 -15.01 12.64
CA ARG A 424 6.36 -13.79 12.11
C ARG A 424 6.44 -12.65 13.10
N TYR A 425 6.50 -12.87 14.41
CA TYR A 425 6.38 -11.78 15.38
C TYR A 425 7.46 -10.70 15.24
N ALA A 426 7.06 -9.45 15.49
CA ALA A 426 8.00 -8.34 15.52
C ALA A 426 9.02 -8.55 16.65
N ARG A 427 10.24 -8.04 16.45
CA ARG A 427 11.24 -8.07 17.53
C ARG A 427 10.77 -7.19 18.69
N THR A 428 11.13 -7.58 19.90
CA THR A 428 10.71 -6.92 21.14
C THR A 428 11.95 -6.54 21.98
N GLY A 429 11.82 -5.52 22.82
CA GLY A 429 12.74 -5.27 23.93
C GLY A 429 13.63 -4.03 23.83
N ASP A 430 13.75 -3.42 22.66
CA ASP A 430 14.64 -2.26 22.43
C ASP A 430 13.91 -0.95 22.04
N ASP A 431 12.57 -0.97 21.89
CA ASP A 431 11.77 0.20 21.51
C ASP A 431 11.10 0.86 22.75
N PRO A 432 11.45 2.11 23.12
CA PRO A 432 10.81 2.85 24.21
C PRO A 432 9.28 2.97 24.08
N TYR A 433 8.75 2.96 22.84
CA TYR A 433 7.31 2.92 22.62
C TYR A 433 6.69 1.66 23.19
N GLU A 434 7.31 0.49 23.03
CA GLU A 434 6.76 -0.78 23.52
C GLU A 434 6.64 -0.76 25.04
N VAL A 435 7.66 -0.26 25.73
CA VAL A 435 7.65 -0.13 27.18
C VAL A 435 6.51 0.78 27.63
N ALA A 436 6.39 1.96 27.02
CA ALA A 436 5.32 2.90 27.32
C ALA A 436 3.92 2.34 26.99
N TYR A 437 3.77 1.66 25.86
CA TYR A 437 2.53 1.03 25.43
C TYR A 437 2.10 -0.12 26.36
N GLN A 438 3.04 -0.97 26.78
CA GLN A 438 2.78 -2.04 27.74
C GLN A 438 2.33 -1.47 29.09
N ARG A 439 2.98 -0.41 29.59
CA ARG A 439 2.56 0.28 30.82
C ARG A 439 1.18 0.91 30.70
N LEU A 440 0.88 1.53 29.56
CA LEU A 440 -0.46 2.07 29.27
C LEU A 440 -1.53 0.98 29.29
N ASN A 441 -1.27 -0.17 28.65
CA ASN A 441 -2.20 -1.29 28.65
C ASN A 441 -2.37 -1.91 30.04
N GLU A 442 -1.30 -2.01 30.82
CA GLU A 442 -1.37 -2.47 32.20
C GLU A 442 -2.22 -1.53 33.08
N PHE A 443 -2.00 -0.21 32.96
CA PHE A 443 -2.82 0.79 33.64
C PHE A 443 -4.31 0.63 33.29
N LYS A 444 -4.66 0.52 32.00
CA LYS A 444 -6.04 0.30 31.56
C LYS A 444 -6.64 -0.99 32.11
N ARG A 445 -5.88 -2.09 32.12
CA ARG A 445 -6.33 -3.37 32.68
C ARG A 445 -6.64 -3.24 34.17
N LYS A 446 -5.75 -2.62 34.95
CA LYS A 446 -5.92 -2.37 36.38
C LYS A 446 -7.15 -1.51 36.68
N MET A 447 -7.41 -0.49 35.84
CA MET A 447 -8.63 0.31 35.93
C MET A 447 -9.89 -0.52 35.68
N GLY A 448 -9.86 -1.43 34.70
CA GLY A 448 -10.95 -2.38 34.45
C GLY A 448 -11.22 -3.29 35.65
N GLU A 449 -10.18 -3.84 36.26
CA GLU A 449 -10.26 -4.68 37.47
C GLU A 449 -10.94 -3.93 38.63
N ILE A 450 -10.52 -2.70 38.91
CA ILE A 450 -11.12 -1.86 39.97
C ILE A 450 -12.56 -1.51 39.66
N THR A 451 -12.89 -1.19 38.41
CA THR A 451 -14.26 -0.88 38.00
C THR A 451 -15.19 -2.06 38.29
N VAL A 452 -14.75 -3.29 38.02
CA VAL A 452 -15.50 -4.51 38.34
C VAL A 452 -15.61 -4.71 39.85
N ALA A 453 -14.50 -4.56 40.58
CA ALA A 453 -14.49 -4.75 42.04
C ALA A 453 -15.39 -3.73 42.78
N ALA A 454 -15.40 -2.47 42.34
CA ALA A 454 -16.26 -1.41 42.87
C ALA A 454 -17.74 -1.71 42.63
N ARG A 455 -18.11 -2.14 41.42
CA ARG A 455 -19.48 -2.58 41.11
C ARG A 455 -19.93 -3.79 41.93
N GLN A 456 -18.99 -4.60 42.40
CA GLN A 456 -19.24 -5.75 43.28
C GLN A 456 -19.19 -5.38 44.77
N GLY A 457 -18.96 -4.11 45.12
CA GLY A 457 -18.89 -3.65 46.52
C GLY A 457 -17.65 -4.10 47.28
N ARG A 458 -16.64 -4.68 46.61
CA ARG A 458 -15.42 -5.20 47.24
C ARG A 458 -14.38 -4.14 47.58
N VAL A 459 -14.60 -2.92 47.12
CA VAL A 459 -13.76 -1.76 47.44
C VAL A 459 -14.70 -0.64 47.90
N PRO A 460 -14.41 0.04 49.03
CA PRO A 460 -15.24 1.08 49.61
C PRO A 460 -15.07 2.38 48.81
N PHE A 461 -15.43 2.35 47.54
CA PHE A 461 -14.98 3.32 46.57
C PHE A 461 -16.12 3.78 45.65
N ASP A 462 -16.27 5.10 45.53
CA ASP A 462 -17.20 5.74 44.62
C ASP A 462 -16.56 5.90 43.23
N ILE A 463 -17.10 5.17 42.26
CA ILE A 463 -16.63 5.16 40.87
C ILE A 463 -16.75 6.52 40.19
N ASP A 464 -17.74 7.33 40.60
CA ASP A 464 -18.04 8.61 39.97
C ASP A 464 -16.94 9.65 40.26
N THR A 465 -16.32 9.56 41.44
CA THR A 465 -15.21 10.45 41.83
C THR A 465 -13.96 10.28 40.96
N TRP A 466 -13.75 9.11 40.34
CA TRP A 466 -12.57 8.81 39.51
C TRP A 466 -12.88 8.66 38.03
N ALA A 467 -14.16 8.56 37.66
CA ALA A 467 -14.57 8.49 36.26
C ALA A 467 -14.00 9.66 35.45
N GLU A 468 -14.01 10.88 36.00
CA GLU A 468 -13.45 12.07 35.31
C GLU A 468 -11.94 11.97 35.11
N ALA A 469 -11.18 11.67 36.18
CA ALA A 469 -9.72 11.55 36.09
C ALA A 469 -9.30 10.37 35.19
N PHE A 470 -10.09 9.28 35.19
CA PHE A 470 -9.90 8.16 34.28
C PHE A 470 -10.15 8.58 32.83
N ILE A 471 -11.28 9.24 32.54
CA ILE A 471 -11.59 9.72 31.20
C ILE A 471 -10.47 10.64 30.72
N GLU A 472 -10.02 11.57 31.58
CA GLU A 472 -8.90 12.47 31.28
C GLU A 472 -7.63 11.69 30.91
N GLN A 473 -7.17 10.76 31.74
CA GLN A 473 -5.95 9.99 31.47
C GLN A 473 -6.09 9.03 30.28
N SER A 474 -7.29 8.46 30.09
CA SER A 474 -7.59 7.55 28.98
C SER A 474 -7.53 8.24 27.62
N VAL A 475 -7.67 9.57 27.58
CA VAL A 475 -7.50 10.40 26.38
C VAL A 475 -6.09 10.99 26.32
N ARG A 476 -5.55 11.46 27.45
CA ARG A 476 -4.25 12.13 27.52
C ARG A 476 -3.06 11.20 27.25
N LEU A 477 -3.02 10.02 27.87
CA LEU A 477 -1.87 9.12 27.77
C LEU A 477 -1.66 8.54 26.37
N PRO A 478 -2.71 8.10 25.64
CA PRO A 478 -2.54 7.68 24.24
C PRO A 478 -2.03 8.80 23.33
N LYS A 479 -2.44 10.05 23.57
CA LYS A 479 -1.93 11.20 22.82
C LYS A 479 -0.45 11.44 23.07
N LYS A 480 -0.01 11.41 24.34
CA LYS A 480 1.40 11.52 24.72
C LYS A 480 2.27 10.39 24.16
N LEU A 481 1.71 9.17 24.12
CA LEU A 481 2.36 8.03 23.48
C LEU A 481 2.62 8.30 21.99
N ASP A 482 1.69 8.95 21.30
CA ASP A 482 1.86 9.33 19.89
C ASP A 482 2.87 10.48 19.69
N GLU A 483 2.83 11.47 20.58
CA GLU A 483 3.76 12.59 20.65
C GLU A 483 5.19 12.17 21.08
N ARG A 484 5.41 10.87 21.29
CA ARG A 484 6.67 10.24 21.72
C ARG A 484 7.15 10.68 23.11
N GLU A 485 6.24 11.10 23.97
CA GLU A 485 6.52 11.43 25.37
C GLU A 485 6.53 10.17 26.25
N TYR A 486 7.33 9.18 25.87
CA TYR A 486 7.31 7.82 26.44
C TYR A 486 7.59 7.81 27.95
N ASP A 487 8.55 8.59 28.43
CA ASP A 487 8.90 8.66 29.85
C ASP A 487 7.75 9.21 30.72
N ASP A 488 7.01 10.20 30.21
CA ASP A 488 5.85 10.75 30.91
C ASP A 488 4.70 9.74 30.94
N VAL A 489 4.48 9.00 29.85
CA VAL A 489 3.50 7.91 29.80
C VAL A 489 3.86 6.84 30.83
N ILE A 490 5.12 6.38 30.85
CA ILE A 490 5.60 5.35 31.78
C ILE A 490 5.43 5.82 33.22
N THR A 491 5.98 6.99 33.55
CA THR A 491 5.96 7.55 34.91
C THR A 491 4.52 7.74 35.42
N THR A 492 3.65 8.27 34.56
CA THR A 492 2.24 8.46 34.91
C THR A 492 1.55 7.11 35.12
N CYS A 493 1.72 6.16 34.20
CA CYS A 493 1.12 4.83 34.32
C CYS A 493 1.57 4.12 35.60
N ASP A 494 2.87 4.14 35.92
CA ASP A 494 3.42 3.49 37.11
C ASP A 494 2.83 4.09 38.41
N ALA A 495 2.72 5.42 38.49
CA ALA A 495 2.09 6.10 39.63
C ALA A 495 0.61 5.69 39.81
N TRP A 496 -0.13 5.59 38.71
CA TRP A 496 -1.52 5.14 38.74
C TRP A 496 -1.63 3.66 39.10
N ILE A 497 -0.86 2.78 38.48
CA ILE A 497 -0.85 1.34 38.77
C ILE A 497 -0.57 1.09 40.26
N ALA A 498 0.44 1.76 40.84
CA ALA A 498 0.76 1.65 42.26
C ALA A 498 -0.43 2.05 43.15
N ARG A 499 -1.10 3.15 42.82
CA ARG A 499 -2.29 3.61 43.55
C ARG A 499 -3.45 2.62 43.44
N LEU A 500 -3.69 2.07 42.25
CA LEU A 500 -4.76 1.10 41.99
C LEU A 500 -4.51 -0.21 42.75
N ASN A 501 -3.28 -0.74 42.72
CA ASN A 501 -2.93 -1.94 43.49
C ASN A 501 -3.18 -1.73 44.99
N GLY A 502 -2.79 -0.58 45.55
CA GLY A 502 -3.03 -0.28 46.97
C GLY A 502 -4.51 -0.18 47.35
N LEU A 503 -5.41 0.15 46.42
CA LEU A 503 -6.86 0.13 46.65
C LEU A 503 -7.41 -1.30 46.66
N ILE A 504 -6.97 -2.13 45.72
CA ILE A 504 -7.37 -3.54 45.64
C ILE A 504 -6.98 -4.28 46.92
N GLU A 505 -5.76 -4.06 47.42
CA GLU A 505 -5.27 -4.66 48.65
C GLU A 505 -6.11 -4.27 49.88
N LYS A 506 -6.46 -2.99 50.01
CA LYS A 506 -7.32 -2.50 51.11
C LYS A 506 -8.74 -3.06 51.05
N GLY A 507 -9.31 -3.19 49.85
CA GLY A 507 -10.62 -3.81 49.65
C GLY A 507 -10.64 -5.25 50.13
N ASN A 508 -9.67 -6.05 49.69
CA ASN A 508 -9.54 -7.46 50.09
C ASN A 508 -9.31 -7.63 51.60
N ALA A 509 -8.60 -6.70 52.26
CA ALA A 509 -8.38 -6.73 53.70
C ALA A 509 -9.63 -6.39 54.53
N THR A 510 -10.66 -5.79 53.92
CA THR A 510 -11.94 -5.44 54.59
C THR A 510 -12.98 -6.57 54.47
N GLU A 511 -12.73 -7.54 53.58
CA GLU A 511 -13.59 -8.71 53.31
C GLU A 511 -13.22 -9.94 54.20
N GLN A 512 -12.05 -9.90 54.86
CA GLN A 512 -11.61 -10.84 55.91
C GLN A 512 -12.00 -10.33 57.29
#